data_AF-A0A1F9P184-F1
#
_entry.id   AF-A0A1F9P184-F1
#
_cell.length_a   1.000
_cell.length_b   1.000
_cell.length_c   1.000
_cell.angle_alpha   90.00
_cell.angle_beta   90.00
_cell.angle_gamma   90.00
#
_symmetry.space_group_name_H-M   'P 1'
#
loop_
_entity.id
_entity.type
_entity.pdbx_description
1 polymer ?
#
loop_
_entity_poly.entity_id
_entity_poly.type
_entity_poly.pdbx_seq_one_letter_code
_entity_poly.pdbx_strand_id
1 'polypeptide(L)'
;MVLYGNRAYEDALLELKNTAEACGFVSLAAGAFIGEHSFSGKEYIIARNRPDKADLAKAFAFGQKMAELLESIQTLREISPLTVPGQFPYKEAVARAPMDFIQVTDDCDGCGVCIPVCPENAVDEANRYASRSDRCIYCCACIKTCPAGARIMKEGFLKGIAKMLSENCSARKEPETFFASR
;
A
#
# COMPACT_ATOMS: atom_id res chain seq x y z
N MET A 1 8.87 4.64 -6.28
CA MET A 1 7.42 4.96 -6.40
C MET A 1 6.71 4.49 -5.13
N VAL A 2 5.58 5.09 -4.78
CA VAL A 2 4.74 4.68 -3.64
C VAL A 2 3.33 4.29 -4.12
N LEU A 3 2.67 3.41 -3.37
CA LEU A 3 1.30 2.96 -3.61
C LEU A 3 0.42 3.33 -2.40
N TYR A 4 -0.79 3.86 -2.63
CA TYR A 4 -1.70 4.21 -1.55
C TYR A 4 -3.16 3.89 -1.89
N GLY A 5 -3.95 3.59 -0.85
CA GLY A 5 -5.36 3.20 -0.99
C GLY A 5 -6.34 4.36 -1.07
N ASN A 6 -6.04 5.38 -1.88
CA ASN A 6 -6.92 6.52 -2.19
C ASN A 6 -7.21 7.53 -1.04
N ARG A 7 -6.69 7.32 0.18
CA ARG A 7 -6.69 8.35 1.24
C ARG A 7 -5.65 9.44 0.99
N ALA A 8 -4.38 9.14 1.25
CA ALA A 8 -3.23 10.03 1.05
C ALA A 8 -1.96 9.18 1.19
N TYR A 9 -0.89 9.58 0.50
CA TYR A 9 0.45 9.02 0.71
C TYR A 9 1.31 9.86 1.68
N GLU A 10 0.77 10.98 2.19
CA GLU A 10 1.42 11.90 3.14
C GLU A 10 2.90 12.14 2.75
N ASP A 11 3.82 11.88 3.69
CA ASP A 11 5.25 12.14 3.50
C ASP A 11 5.98 10.97 2.83
N ALA A 12 5.30 9.85 2.54
CA ALA A 12 5.92 8.60 2.12
C ALA A 12 6.76 8.75 0.85
N LEU A 13 6.35 9.62 -0.08
CA LEU A 13 7.12 9.85 -1.31
C LEU A 13 8.41 10.63 -1.03
N LEU A 14 8.35 11.64 -0.17
CA LEU A 14 9.51 12.41 0.27
C LEU A 14 10.46 11.56 1.13
N GLU A 15 9.92 10.75 2.03
CA GLU A 15 10.68 9.83 2.88
C GLU A 15 11.42 8.77 2.04
N LEU A 16 10.74 8.16 1.06
CA LEU A 16 11.37 7.23 0.13
C LEU A 16 12.51 7.89 -0.66
N LYS A 17 12.26 9.10 -1.18
CA LYS A 17 13.26 9.87 -1.94
C LYS A 17 14.49 10.19 -1.09
N ASN A 18 14.30 10.75 0.10
CA ASN A 18 15.40 11.11 0.99
C ASN A 18 16.16 9.88 1.49
N THR A 19 15.46 8.77 1.75
CA THR A 19 16.10 7.49 2.12
C THR A 19 16.98 6.95 0.98
N ALA A 20 16.48 6.99 -0.25
CA ALA A 20 17.28 6.58 -1.42
C ALA A 20 18.51 7.49 -1.61
N GLU A 21 18.35 8.81 -1.48
CA GLU A 21 19.47 9.75 -1.59
C GLU A 21 20.51 9.58 -0.47
N ALA A 22 20.07 9.28 0.76
CA ALA A 22 20.96 8.95 1.87
C ALA A 22 21.79 7.68 1.60
N CYS A 23 21.26 6.74 0.80
CA CYS A 23 21.97 5.56 0.32
C CYS A 23 22.87 5.85 -0.91
N GLY A 24 22.99 7.11 -1.35
CA GLY A 24 23.82 7.52 -2.48
C GLY A 24 23.16 7.42 -3.86
N PHE A 25 21.85 7.17 -3.92
CA PHE A 25 21.12 7.19 -5.19
C PHE A 25 20.81 8.63 -5.63
N VAL A 26 20.75 8.87 -6.94
CA VAL A 26 20.26 10.11 -7.53
C VAL A 26 18.83 9.87 -8.03
N SER A 27 17.87 10.59 -7.47
CA SER A 27 16.45 10.41 -7.81
C SER A 27 16.10 11.08 -9.13
N LEU A 28 15.94 10.29 -10.20
CA LEU A 28 15.55 10.80 -11.52
C LEU A 28 14.05 11.14 -11.61
N ALA A 29 13.21 10.32 -10.99
CA ALA A 29 11.77 10.45 -11.06
C ALA A 29 11.10 9.82 -9.85
N ALA A 30 9.89 10.27 -9.55
CA ALA A 30 9.06 9.75 -8.47
C ALA A 30 7.61 9.67 -8.90
N GLY A 31 6.84 8.80 -8.26
CA GLY A 31 5.40 8.69 -8.55
C GLY A 31 4.62 8.08 -7.40
N ALA A 32 3.38 8.54 -7.24
CA ALA A 32 2.40 8.05 -6.30
C ALA A 32 1.21 7.45 -7.07
N PHE A 33 0.98 6.16 -6.88
CA PHE A 33 -0.03 5.39 -7.61
C PHE A 33 -1.12 4.88 -6.66
N ILE A 34 -2.30 4.63 -7.22
CA ILE A 34 -3.46 4.18 -6.45
C ILE A 34 -3.61 2.67 -6.61
N GLY A 35 -3.78 1.99 -5.49
CA GLY A 35 -4.16 0.59 -5.44
C GLY A 35 -5.40 0.41 -4.57
N GLU A 36 -6.05 -0.74 -4.70
CA GLU A 36 -7.10 -1.13 -3.78
C GLU A 36 -6.56 -1.21 -2.35
N HIS A 37 -7.24 -0.54 -1.42
CA HIS A 37 -6.80 -0.53 -0.03
C HIS A 37 -6.92 -1.95 0.59
N SER A 38 -6.02 -2.30 1.50
CA SER A 38 -6.03 -3.59 2.20
C SER A 38 -7.36 -3.87 2.91
N PHE A 39 -7.99 -2.85 3.48
CA PHE A 39 -9.30 -2.94 4.15
C PHE A 39 -10.52 -2.92 3.22
N SER A 40 -10.32 -2.76 1.91
CA SER A 40 -11.42 -2.87 0.94
C SER A 40 -11.96 -4.31 0.94
N GLY A 41 -13.28 -4.47 1.08
CA GLY A 41 -13.95 -5.75 1.25
C GLY A 41 -15.36 -5.76 0.65
N LYS A 42 -16.22 -6.69 1.06
CA LYS A 42 -17.62 -6.71 0.60
C LYS A 42 -18.44 -5.55 1.20
N GLU A 43 -18.20 -5.22 2.46
CA GLU A 43 -18.95 -4.22 3.23
C GLU A 43 -18.47 -2.79 2.98
N TYR A 44 -17.16 -2.56 2.94
CA TYR A 44 -16.54 -1.25 2.76
C TYR A 44 -15.67 -1.24 1.50
N ILE A 45 -15.95 -0.31 0.59
CA ILE A 45 -15.33 -0.24 -0.73
C ILE A 45 -14.34 0.91 -0.75
N ILE A 46 -13.05 0.59 -0.88
CA ILE A 46 -11.98 1.58 -0.85
C ILE A 46 -11.06 1.34 -2.04
N ALA A 47 -11.18 2.18 -3.07
CA ALA A 47 -10.41 2.08 -4.31
C ALA A 47 -10.46 0.69 -4.97
N ARG A 48 -11.59 -0.02 -4.86
CA ARG A 48 -11.76 -1.34 -5.47
C ARG A 48 -11.51 -1.30 -6.98
N ASN A 49 -10.90 -2.37 -7.51
CA ASN A 49 -10.52 -2.50 -8.92
C ASN A 49 -9.46 -1.48 -9.39
N ARG A 50 -8.68 -0.92 -8.46
CA ARG A 50 -7.52 -0.06 -8.76
C ARG A 50 -6.22 -0.84 -8.48
N PRO A 51 -5.20 -0.79 -9.34
CA PRO A 51 -5.11 0.03 -10.55
C PRO A 51 -6.06 -0.41 -11.66
N ASP A 52 -6.72 0.56 -12.29
CA ASP A 52 -7.56 0.36 -13.47
C ASP A 52 -6.75 0.60 -14.76
N LYS A 53 -7.40 0.51 -15.93
CA LYS A 53 -6.74 0.74 -17.23
C LYS A 53 -6.10 2.13 -17.34
N ALA A 54 -6.72 3.17 -16.76
CA ALA A 54 -6.19 4.53 -16.81
C ALA A 54 -4.97 4.69 -15.89
N ASP A 55 -4.96 4.02 -14.74
CA ASP A 55 -3.78 4.01 -13.86
C ASP A 55 -2.60 3.29 -14.51
N LEU A 56 -2.87 2.14 -15.14
CA LEU A 56 -1.86 1.38 -15.86
C LEU A 56 -1.31 2.18 -17.05
N ALA A 57 -2.16 2.89 -17.79
CA ALA A 57 -1.71 3.78 -18.85
C ALA A 57 -0.79 4.91 -18.32
N LYS A 58 -1.11 5.49 -17.17
CA LYS A 58 -0.23 6.49 -16.51
C LYS A 58 1.08 5.89 -16.01
N ALA A 59 1.05 4.66 -15.47
CA ALA A 59 2.26 3.96 -15.05
C ALA A 59 3.16 3.63 -16.24
N PHE A 60 2.58 3.25 -17.37
CA PHE A 60 3.30 3.01 -18.61
C PHE A 60 3.94 4.29 -19.15
N ALA A 61 3.17 5.39 -19.24
CA ALA A 61 3.69 6.68 -19.67
C ALA A 61 4.79 7.22 -18.74
N PHE A 62 4.67 6.98 -17.43
CA PHE A 62 5.71 7.29 -16.45
C PHE A 62 7.03 6.55 -16.77
N GLY A 63 6.95 5.25 -17.03
CA GLY A 63 8.12 4.45 -17.42
C GLY A 63 8.74 4.90 -18.75
N GLN A 64 7.93 5.22 -19.76
CA GLN A 64 8.43 5.74 -21.04
C GLN A 64 9.21 7.03 -20.86
N LYS A 65 8.66 7.99 -20.10
CA LYS A 65 9.35 9.26 -19.84
C LYS A 65 10.63 9.09 -19.03
N MET A 66 10.68 8.11 -18.12
CA MET A 66 11.93 7.77 -17.42
C MET A 66 13.00 7.23 -18.38
N ALA A 67 12.60 6.38 -19.33
CA ALA A 67 13.52 5.85 -20.35
C ALA A 67 14.09 6.98 -21.22
N GLU A 68 13.23 7.88 -21.71
CA GLU A 68 13.63 9.07 -22.48
C GLU A 68 14.61 9.96 -21.71
N LEU A 69 14.36 10.18 -20.42
CA LEU A 69 15.26 10.97 -19.57
C LEU A 69 16.61 10.27 -19.41
N LEU A 70 16.63 8.96 -19.12
CA LEU A 70 17.86 8.19 -18.97
C LEU A 70 18.71 8.21 -20.24
N GLU A 71 18.10 8.12 -21.42
CA GLU A 71 18.81 8.21 -22.70
C GLU A 71 19.40 9.60 -22.96
N SER A 72 18.81 10.64 -22.39
CA SER A 72 19.25 12.02 -22.58
C SER A 72 20.40 12.45 -21.65
N ILE A 73 20.64 11.72 -20.57
CA ILE A 73 21.61 12.04 -19.51
C ILE A 73 22.95 11.38 -19.81
N GLN A 74 24.03 12.16 -19.86
CA GLN A 74 25.38 11.61 -20.02
C GLN A 74 26.06 11.38 -18.67
N THR A 75 25.81 12.28 -17.71
CA THR A 75 26.39 12.21 -16.38
C THR A 75 25.36 12.51 -15.29
N LEU A 76 25.54 11.91 -14.10
CA LEU A 76 24.64 12.15 -12.96
C LEU A 76 24.59 13.61 -12.50
N ARG A 77 25.60 14.41 -12.84
CA ARG A 77 25.67 15.85 -12.48
C ARG A 77 24.67 16.71 -13.26
N GLU A 78 24.14 16.20 -14.37
CA GLU A 78 23.09 16.86 -15.15
C GLU A 78 21.70 16.69 -14.51
N ILE A 79 21.56 15.87 -13.48
CA ILE A 79 20.25 15.64 -12.84
C ILE A 79 20.08 16.66 -11.74
N SER A 80 19.14 17.60 -11.94
CA SER A 80 18.74 18.53 -10.89
C SER A 80 18.05 17.79 -9.73
N PRO A 81 18.14 18.28 -8.48
CA PRO A 81 17.44 17.68 -7.36
C PRO A 81 15.93 17.55 -7.63
N LEU A 82 15.40 16.35 -7.40
CA LEU A 82 13.99 16.07 -7.60
C LEU A 82 13.14 16.70 -6.49
N THR A 83 12.12 17.47 -6.87
CA THR A 83 11.13 18.02 -5.92
C THR A 83 9.89 17.13 -5.88
N VAL A 84 9.49 16.71 -4.68
CA VAL A 84 8.27 15.91 -4.44
C VAL A 84 7.49 16.48 -3.25
N PRO A 85 6.17 16.29 -3.19
CA PRO A 85 5.36 16.69 -2.04
C PRO A 85 5.72 15.88 -0.78
N GLY A 86 5.59 16.53 0.38
CA GLY A 86 5.82 15.96 1.71
C GLY A 86 6.30 17.04 2.68
N GLN A 87 6.37 16.69 3.96
CA GLN A 87 6.85 17.55 5.03
C GLN A 87 8.04 16.91 5.76
N PHE A 88 8.97 17.76 6.18
CA PHE A 88 10.11 17.39 7.03
C PHE A 88 10.23 18.40 8.17
N PRO A 89 10.50 18.00 9.43
CA PRO A 89 10.80 16.65 9.90
C PRO A 89 9.61 15.68 9.81
N TYR A 90 9.90 14.39 9.60
CA TYR A 90 8.87 13.36 9.51
C TYR A 90 8.19 13.12 10.85
N LYS A 91 6.93 12.67 10.81
CA LYS A 91 6.20 12.26 12.01
C LYS A 91 6.87 11.04 12.63
N GLU A 92 7.01 11.05 13.95
CA GLU A 92 7.52 9.88 14.67
C GLU A 92 6.59 8.69 14.50
N ALA A 93 7.18 7.51 14.29
CA ALA A 93 6.43 6.26 14.21
C ALA A 93 5.77 5.97 15.56
N VAL A 94 4.44 6.03 15.60
CA VAL A 94 3.69 5.65 16.80
C VAL A 94 3.66 4.13 16.87
N ALA A 95 4.26 3.55 17.92
CA ALA A 95 4.17 2.12 18.19
C ALA A 95 2.69 1.71 18.30
N ARG A 96 2.25 0.81 17.43
CA ARG A 96 0.89 0.27 17.46
C ARG A 96 0.88 -1.00 18.29
N ALA A 97 0.01 -1.04 19.30
CA ALA A 97 -0.24 -2.26 20.05
C ALA A 97 -0.76 -3.36 19.09
N PRO A 98 -0.36 -4.63 19.29
CA PRO A 98 -0.95 -5.76 18.59
C PRO A 98 -2.47 -5.73 18.70
N MET A 99 -3.17 -5.80 17.56
CA MET A 99 -4.63 -5.86 17.52
C MET A 99 -5.10 -7.20 16.97
N ASP A 100 -5.88 -7.93 17.76
CA ASP A 100 -6.62 -9.09 17.27
C ASP A 100 -7.92 -8.64 16.59
N PHE A 101 -7.86 -8.47 15.27
CA PHE A 101 -8.97 -7.95 14.46
C PHE A 101 -9.58 -8.96 13.49
N ILE A 102 -9.03 -10.18 13.43
CA ILE A 102 -9.49 -11.22 12.49
C ILE A 102 -10.23 -12.29 13.28
N GLN A 103 -11.43 -12.63 12.83
CA GLN A 103 -12.19 -13.79 13.29
C GLN A 103 -12.15 -14.87 12.22
N VAL A 104 -11.94 -16.11 12.65
CA VAL A 104 -12.19 -17.32 11.83
C VAL A 104 -13.57 -17.84 12.23
N THR A 105 -14.50 -17.88 11.29
CA THR A 105 -15.87 -18.39 11.49
C THR A 105 -15.90 -19.91 11.34
N ASP A 106 -17.04 -20.51 11.71
CA ASP A 106 -17.27 -21.95 11.55
C ASP A 106 -17.38 -22.40 10.07
N ASP A 107 -17.42 -21.44 9.13
CA ASP A 107 -17.37 -21.73 7.69
C ASP A 107 -15.96 -22.15 7.22
N CYS A 108 -14.96 -22.14 8.13
CA CYS A 108 -13.60 -22.54 7.79
C CYS A 108 -13.52 -24.06 7.57
N ASP A 109 -13.19 -24.44 6.33
CA ASP A 109 -13.02 -25.82 5.89
C ASP A 109 -11.59 -26.37 6.08
N GLY A 110 -10.68 -25.55 6.58
CA GLY A 110 -9.27 -25.91 6.76
C GLY A 110 -8.46 -25.99 5.46
N CYS A 111 -8.85 -25.28 4.39
CA CYS A 111 -8.13 -25.33 3.11
C CYS A 111 -6.69 -24.77 3.12
N GLY A 112 -6.27 -24.05 4.18
CA GLY A 112 -4.89 -23.59 4.34
C GLY A 112 -4.41 -22.46 3.41
N VAL A 113 -5.22 -22.00 2.43
CA VAL A 113 -4.85 -20.95 1.45
C VAL A 113 -4.37 -19.64 2.09
N CYS A 114 -4.81 -19.36 3.32
CA CYS A 114 -4.41 -18.17 4.07
C CYS A 114 -2.96 -18.19 4.58
N ILE A 115 -2.31 -19.35 4.69
CA ILE A 115 -0.94 -19.51 5.18
C ILE A 115 0.08 -18.92 4.19
N PRO A 116 0.16 -19.38 2.93
CA PRO A 116 1.22 -18.94 2.00
C PRO A 116 1.10 -17.46 1.60
N VAL A 117 -0.06 -16.84 1.74
CA VAL A 117 -0.25 -15.41 1.44
C VAL A 117 0.11 -14.49 2.60
N CYS A 118 0.40 -15.03 3.79
CA CYS A 118 0.71 -14.23 4.96
C CYS A 118 2.22 -13.89 4.98
N PRO A 119 2.62 -12.63 4.75
CA PRO A 119 4.04 -12.27 4.68
C PRO A 119 4.78 -12.45 6.01
N GLU A 120 4.05 -12.39 7.13
CA GLU A 120 4.61 -12.45 8.49
C GLU A 120 4.43 -13.82 9.17
N ASN A 121 3.95 -14.83 8.44
CA ASN A 121 3.65 -16.16 8.99
C ASN A 121 2.81 -16.07 10.29
N ALA A 122 1.75 -15.24 10.22
CA ALA A 122 0.89 -14.89 11.35
C ALA A 122 -0.39 -15.74 11.43
N VAL A 123 -0.47 -16.86 10.69
CA VAL A 123 -1.61 -17.78 10.71
C VAL A 123 -1.19 -19.07 11.40
N ASP A 124 -1.89 -19.45 12.47
CA ASP A 124 -1.61 -20.64 13.27
C ASP A 124 -2.52 -21.80 12.85
N GLU A 125 -2.00 -22.68 12.00
CA GLU A 125 -2.72 -23.87 11.52
C GLU A 125 -3.18 -24.80 12.64
N ALA A 126 -2.32 -25.03 13.64
CA ALA A 126 -2.62 -25.93 14.76
C ALA A 126 -3.77 -25.39 15.63
N ASN A 127 -3.96 -24.08 15.64
CA ASN A 127 -5.02 -23.41 16.38
C ASN A 127 -6.16 -22.92 15.46
N ARG A 128 -6.69 -23.82 14.61
CA ARG A 128 -7.80 -23.53 13.68
C ARG A 128 -7.59 -22.28 12.83
N TYR A 129 -6.37 -22.12 12.31
CA TYR A 129 -5.96 -20.98 11.50
C TYR A 129 -6.08 -19.62 12.22
N ALA A 130 -6.05 -19.57 13.55
CA ALA A 130 -6.13 -18.31 14.30
C ALA A 130 -5.02 -17.33 13.89
N SER A 131 -5.31 -16.02 13.94
CA SER A 131 -4.32 -14.99 13.66
C SER A 131 -3.46 -14.69 14.89
N ARG A 132 -2.15 -14.66 14.70
CA ARG A 132 -1.18 -14.16 15.67
C ARG A 132 -1.09 -12.64 15.61
N SER A 133 -1.77 -11.95 16.53
CA SER A 133 -1.84 -10.49 16.55
C SER A 133 -0.48 -9.81 16.77
N ASP A 134 0.45 -10.49 17.45
CA ASP A 134 1.84 -10.06 17.65
C ASP A 134 2.66 -9.98 16.36
N ARG A 135 2.22 -10.66 15.30
CA ARG A 135 2.90 -10.68 14.00
C ARG A 135 2.10 -10.02 12.89
N CYS A 136 0.79 -9.82 13.08
CA CYS A 136 -0.07 -9.38 12.00
C CYS A 136 0.20 -7.90 11.66
N ILE A 137 0.58 -7.65 10.40
CA ILE A 137 0.76 -6.29 9.84
C ILE A 137 -0.52 -5.69 9.24
N TYR A 138 -1.68 -6.30 9.51
CA TYR A 138 -2.98 -5.78 9.07
C TYR A 138 -3.18 -5.72 7.54
N CYS A 139 -2.41 -6.46 6.74
CA CYS A 139 -2.47 -6.40 5.27
C CYS A 139 -3.77 -6.98 4.66
N CYS A 140 -4.53 -7.76 5.45
CA CYS A 140 -5.79 -8.42 5.07
C CYS A 140 -5.70 -9.39 3.88
N ALA A 141 -4.50 -9.81 3.44
CA ALA A 141 -4.33 -10.77 2.36
C ALA A 141 -5.06 -12.10 2.65
N CYS A 142 -4.97 -12.60 3.88
CA CYS A 142 -5.65 -13.82 4.32
C CYS A 142 -7.19 -13.71 4.27
N ILE A 143 -7.75 -12.53 4.58
CA ILE A 143 -9.19 -12.26 4.49
C ILE A 143 -9.62 -12.30 3.02
N LYS A 144 -8.90 -11.58 2.15
CA LYS A 144 -9.25 -11.46 0.73
C LYS A 144 -9.14 -12.78 -0.03
N THR A 145 -8.16 -13.61 0.29
CA THR A 145 -7.94 -14.88 -0.43
C THR A 145 -8.84 -16.01 0.03
N CYS A 146 -9.54 -15.87 1.16
CA CYS A 146 -10.28 -16.98 1.77
C CYS A 146 -11.49 -17.36 0.88
N PRO A 147 -11.51 -18.56 0.28
CA PRO A 147 -12.57 -18.94 -0.65
C PRO A 147 -13.92 -19.10 0.04
N ALA A 148 -13.92 -19.66 1.26
CA ALA A 148 -15.12 -19.79 2.08
C ALA A 148 -15.60 -18.46 2.69
N GLY A 149 -14.80 -17.40 2.62
CA GLY A 149 -15.09 -16.15 3.32
C GLY A 149 -15.06 -16.27 4.85
N ALA A 150 -14.48 -17.35 5.38
CA ALA A 150 -14.47 -17.67 6.81
C ALA A 150 -13.54 -16.77 7.65
N ARG A 151 -12.63 -16.01 7.03
CA ARG A 151 -11.78 -15.03 7.72
C ARG A 151 -12.38 -13.65 7.55
N ILE A 152 -12.89 -13.07 8.64
CA ILE A 152 -13.58 -11.77 8.60
C ILE A 152 -12.93 -10.76 9.56
N MET A 153 -13.13 -9.48 9.27
CA MET A 153 -12.75 -8.40 10.16
C MET A 153 -13.78 -8.28 11.30
N LYS A 154 -13.31 -8.38 12.54
CA LYS A 154 -14.11 -8.20 13.76
C LYS A 154 -14.64 -6.77 13.85
N GLU A 155 -15.78 -6.59 14.52
CA GLU A 155 -16.20 -5.27 14.98
C GLU A 155 -15.10 -4.64 15.86
N GLY A 156 -14.88 -3.34 15.70
CA GLY A 156 -13.87 -2.62 16.48
C GLY A 156 -13.13 -1.57 15.66
N PHE A 157 -11.98 -1.14 16.19
CA PHE A 157 -11.23 0.01 15.68
C PHE A 157 -10.89 -0.08 14.19
N LEU A 158 -10.28 -1.19 13.74
CA LEU A 158 -9.87 -1.34 12.33
C LEU A 158 -11.06 -1.39 11.36
N LYS A 159 -12.19 -1.99 11.77
CA LYS A 159 -13.42 -1.95 10.98
C LYS A 159 -14.01 -0.55 10.91
N GLY A 160 -13.95 0.21 12.00
CA GLY A 160 -14.28 1.63 12.04
C GLY A 160 -13.43 2.47 11.09
N ILE A 161 -12.12 2.18 10.99
CA ILE A 161 -11.24 2.83 10.01
C ILE A 161 -11.64 2.46 8.58
N ALA A 162 -11.94 1.18 8.30
CA ALA A 162 -12.42 0.75 6.98
C ALA A 162 -13.69 1.51 6.55
N LYS A 163 -14.65 1.63 7.48
CA LYS A 163 -15.86 2.44 7.27
C LYS A 163 -15.54 3.90 6.97
N MET A 164 -14.74 4.55 7.84
CA MET A 164 -14.36 5.95 7.67
C MET A 164 -13.69 6.21 6.31
N LEU A 165 -12.77 5.33 5.90
CA LEU A 165 -12.09 5.43 4.61
C LEU A 165 -13.07 5.26 3.44
N SER A 166 -14.01 4.32 3.54
CA SER A 166 -15.03 4.10 2.52
C SER A 166 -15.96 5.30 2.35
N GLU A 167 -16.33 5.96 3.45
CA GLU A 167 -17.24 7.10 3.45
C GLU A 167 -16.55 8.40 3.03
N ASN A 168 -15.31 8.63 3.45
CA ASN A 168 -14.64 9.94 3.34
C ASN A 168 -13.52 9.98 2.28
N CYS A 169 -13.11 8.84 1.71
CA CYS A 169 -12.05 8.76 0.70
C CYS A 169 -12.53 8.09 -0.59
N SER A 170 -13.79 8.32 -0.96
CA SER A 170 -14.45 7.73 -2.13
C SER A 170 -14.17 8.48 -3.44
N ALA A 171 -13.86 9.78 -3.37
CA ALA A 171 -13.51 10.58 -4.55
C ALA A 171 -12.27 9.98 -5.23
N ARG A 172 -12.35 9.80 -6.56
CA ARG A 172 -11.26 9.21 -7.35
C ARG A 172 -10.04 10.13 -7.31
N LYS A 173 -8.90 9.59 -6.87
CA LYS A 173 -7.59 10.23 -7.03
C LYS A 173 -6.84 9.67 -8.24
N GLU A 174 -6.08 10.54 -8.87
CA GLU A 174 -5.23 10.24 -10.02
C GLU A 174 -3.79 9.96 -9.58
N PRO A 175 -3.07 9.06 -10.28
CA PRO A 175 -1.63 8.95 -10.11
C PRO A 175 -0.93 10.28 -10.34
N GLU A 176 0.07 10.57 -9.50
CA GLU A 176 0.92 11.75 -9.60
C GLU A 176 2.35 11.32 -9.94
N THR A 177 3.01 12.06 -10.82
CA THR A 177 4.36 11.74 -11.32
C THR A 177 5.22 12.99 -11.35
N PHE A 178 6.47 12.85 -10.93
CA PHE A 178 7.45 13.92 -10.78
C PHE A 178 8.74 13.50 -11.48
N PHE A 179 9.39 14.45 -12.13
CA PHE A 179 10.62 14.22 -12.88
C PHE A 179 11.64 15.27 -12.48
N ALA A 180 12.90 14.86 -12.36
CA ALA A 180 13.99 15.78 -12.18
C ALA A 180 14.15 16.63 -13.46
N SER A 181 14.48 17.89 -13.28
CA SER A 181 14.93 18.73 -14.39
C SER A 181 16.34 18.34 -14.81
N ARG A 182 16.67 18.60 -16.07
CA ARG A 182 18.05 18.60 -16.57
C ARG A 182 18.65 20.00 -16.45
#